data_AF-A0A7S2Y8J8-F1
#
_entry.id   AF-A0A7S2Y8J8-F1
#
_cell.length_a   1.000
_cell.length_b   1.000
_cell.length_c   1.000
_cell.angle_alpha   90.00
_cell.angle_beta   90.00
_cell.angle_gamma   90.00
#
_symmetry.space_group_name_H-M   'P 1'
#
loop_
_entity.id
_entity.type
_entity.pdbx_description
1 polymer ?
#
loop_
_entity_poly.entity_id
_entity_poly.type
_entity_poly.pdbx_seq_one_letter_code
_entity_poly.pdbx_strand_id
1 'polypeptide(L)'
;RLCGAHSHVSEVSLKRMGREIFPVMEDPDLVQSWIWKHSYGHRQPVYWCVPRGRYNSLYSWDQFPAHKGCFWDGANDKDKILIMEADTTNGNDPLTIGETALDLKLEEAAQGFRRIVERFMVEEGLCAGRDFRTLRVYLGNSMELKKTGGGHSYTVRDRIEFAKEFDVLIDSRAPVLQRILDWCERATASAKRSGRKRCILFQTSSRTYFLNLKALLGHYGYEIYDPMDLGSHGQKEDLITQAQEGALLLDQSNLPIEDIVGRLDATRDAEIDQTVDEMIRKKFLNLPRLIHFATTAETVCAVESMILAGEVDARNCCVLIDREEGVSSLEHTLEISSQFVREQRHKWTRAPIEESLSEGKSRKETESKSNSDRGLNIVCSSSIHDDILRQVRLWARMGYTSTEIQHELDAQFQKLLYQSHTCQQQVDNLLY
;
A
#
# COMPACT_ATOMS: atom_id res chain seq x y z
N ARG A 1 5.78 6.82 -19.94
CA ARG A 1 5.94 5.73 -18.94
C ARG A 1 5.60 4.41 -19.60
N LEU A 2 6.43 3.39 -19.47
CA LEU A 2 6.13 2.02 -19.90
C LEU A 2 5.38 1.32 -18.78
N CYS A 3 4.25 0.71 -19.10
CA CYS A 3 3.29 0.26 -18.09
C CYS A 3 2.91 -1.22 -18.22
N GLY A 4 3.43 -1.94 -19.22
CA GLY A 4 3.02 -3.31 -19.47
C GLY A 4 1.52 -3.41 -19.80
N ALA A 5 0.87 -4.43 -19.27
CA ALA A 5 -0.55 -4.65 -19.47
C ALA A 5 -1.41 -3.62 -18.72
N HIS A 6 -1.11 -3.35 -17.44
CA HIS A 6 -1.95 -2.54 -16.55
C HIS A 6 -1.06 -1.63 -15.69
N SER A 7 -1.53 -0.43 -15.33
CA SER A 7 -0.81 0.43 -14.38
C SER A 7 -1.77 1.39 -13.68
N HIS A 8 -2.07 1.09 -12.41
CA HIS A 8 -2.86 1.99 -11.56
C HIS A 8 -2.10 3.27 -11.21
N VAL A 9 -0.77 3.19 -11.15
CA VAL A 9 0.09 4.35 -10.94
C VAL A 9 -0.06 5.34 -12.10
N SER A 10 -0.16 4.85 -13.34
CA SER A 10 -0.37 5.71 -14.53
C SER A 10 -1.72 6.41 -14.53
N GLU A 11 -2.77 5.74 -14.07
CA GLU A 11 -4.08 6.37 -13.91
C GLU A 11 -4.02 7.54 -12.91
N VAL A 12 -3.39 7.34 -11.75
CA VAL A 12 -3.19 8.39 -10.75
C VAL A 12 -2.34 9.55 -11.31
N SER A 13 -1.25 9.23 -12.01
CA SER A 13 -0.40 10.25 -12.63
C SER A 13 -1.13 11.04 -13.72
N LEU A 14 -1.95 10.39 -14.55
CA LEU A 14 -2.78 11.06 -15.57
C LEU A 14 -3.80 12.00 -14.94
N LYS A 15 -4.43 11.60 -13.83
CA LYS A 15 -5.36 12.46 -13.08
C LYS A 15 -4.67 13.70 -12.50
N ARG A 16 -3.45 13.55 -11.97
CA ARG A 16 -2.72 14.62 -11.28
C ARG A 16 -1.94 15.55 -12.21
N MET A 17 -1.32 15.01 -13.27
CA MET A 17 -0.40 15.72 -14.14
C MET A 17 -0.88 15.81 -15.59
N GLY A 18 -1.94 15.08 -15.94
CA GLY A 18 -2.56 15.12 -17.26
C GLY A 18 -1.55 14.88 -18.38
N ARG A 19 -1.39 15.90 -19.21
CA ARG A 19 -0.61 15.84 -20.46
C ARG A 19 0.90 15.68 -20.27
N GLU A 20 1.40 15.88 -19.06
CA GLU A 20 2.83 15.68 -18.78
C GLU A 20 3.23 14.19 -18.72
N ILE A 21 2.25 13.28 -18.70
CA ILE A 21 2.46 11.84 -18.64
C ILE A 21 1.88 11.21 -19.91
N PHE A 22 2.73 10.47 -20.62
CA PHE A 22 2.34 9.70 -21.80
C PHE A 22 2.62 8.20 -21.57
N PRO A 23 1.61 7.40 -21.19
CA PRO A 23 1.73 5.97 -20.96
C PRO A 23 1.96 5.18 -22.25
N VAL A 24 2.69 4.07 -22.15
CA VAL A 24 2.86 3.05 -23.18
C VAL A 24 2.30 1.75 -22.62
N MET A 25 1.27 1.21 -23.27
CA MET A 25 0.44 0.12 -22.78
C MET A 25 0.42 -1.03 -23.78
N GLU A 26 0.23 -2.25 -23.29
CA GLU A 26 0.14 -3.44 -24.13
C GLU A 26 -1.28 -3.71 -24.64
N ASP A 27 -2.29 -3.34 -23.85
CA ASP A 27 -3.70 -3.66 -24.10
C ASP A 27 -4.56 -2.39 -24.26
N PRO A 28 -5.06 -2.10 -25.48
CA PRO A 28 -5.98 -0.99 -25.76
C PRO A 28 -7.33 -1.06 -25.04
N ASP A 29 -7.83 -2.25 -24.67
CA ASP A 29 -9.18 -2.39 -24.11
C ASP A 29 -9.26 -1.85 -22.68
N LEU A 30 -8.11 -1.76 -22.01
CA LEU A 30 -8.01 -1.37 -20.60
C LEU A 30 -7.81 0.13 -20.40
N VAL A 31 -7.46 0.84 -21.47
CA VAL A 31 -7.27 2.30 -21.44
C VAL A 31 -8.48 3.08 -21.92
N GLN A 32 -9.59 2.41 -22.24
CA GLN A 32 -10.79 3.05 -22.76
C GLN A 32 -11.28 4.16 -21.83
N SER A 33 -11.32 3.89 -20.52
CA SER A 33 -11.69 4.89 -19.51
C SER A 33 -10.75 6.11 -19.54
N TRP A 34 -9.45 5.92 -19.78
CA TRP A 34 -8.48 7.00 -19.87
C TRP A 34 -8.69 7.84 -21.13
N ILE A 35 -9.00 7.20 -22.26
CA ILE A 35 -9.35 7.91 -23.50
C ILE A 35 -10.56 8.80 -23.24
N TRP A 36 -11.64 8.26 -22.65
CA TRP A 36 -12.83 9.06 -22.34
C TRP A 36 -12.53 10.23 -21.39
N LYS A 37 -11.75 10.00 -20.33
CA LYS A 37 -11.43 11.01 -19.31
C LYS A 37 -10.42 12.07 -19.80
N HIS A 38 -9.44 11.70 -20.62
CA HIS A 38 -8.23 12.52 -20.88
C HIS A 38 -7.97 12.89 -22.34
N SER A 39 -8.68 12.31 -23.33
CA SER A 39 -8.43 12.59 -24.76
C SER A 39 -9.02 13.90 -25.29
N TYR A 40 -9.76 14.64 -24.46
CA TYR A 40 -10.50 15.85 -24.85
C TYR A 40 -11.42 15.61 -26.06
N GLY A 41 -12.22 14.55 -26.01
CA GLY A 41 -13.11 14.15 -27.11
C GLY A 41 -12.36 13.58 -28.31
N HIS A 42 -11.41 12.68 -28.06
CA HIS A 42 -10.55 12.02 -29.06
C HIS A 42 -9.65 12.97 -29.87
N ARG A 43 -9.45 14.20 -29.41
CA ARG A 43 -8.62 15.19 -30.08
C ARG A 43 -7.13 15.03 -29.76
N GLN A 44 -6.81 14.29 -28.69
CA GLN A 44 -5.46 14.15 -28.19
C GLN A 44 -5.14 12.69 -27.88
N PRO A 45 -3.96 12.21 -28.29
CA PRO A 45 -3.51 10.88 -27.92
C PRO A 45 -3.26 10.83 -26.40
N VAL A 46 -3.77 9.79 -25.75
CA VAL A 46 -3.64 9.60 -24.30
C VAL A 46 -2.57 8.58 -23.97
N TYR A 47 -2.26 7.66 -24.89
CA TYR A 47 -1.30 6.59 -24.69
C TYR A 47 -0.69 6.16 -26.04
N TRP A 48 0.34 5.33 -25.96
CA TRP A 48 0.91 4.60 -27.09
C TRP A 48 0.75 3.09 -26.86
N CYS A 49 0.46 2.33 -27.92
CA CYS A 49 0.27 0.88 -27.82
C CYS A 49 1.52 0.15 -28.30
N VAL A 50 2.09 -0.71 -27.44
CA VAL A 50 3.17 -1.64 -27.81
C VAL A 50 2.74 -3.03 -27.39
N PRO A 51 2.43 -3.95 -28.32
CA PRO A 51 1.98 -5.29 -27.94
C PRO A 51 3.03 -6.01 -27.09
N ARG A 52 2.56 -6.86 -26.16
CA ARG A 52 3.41 -7.67 -25.28
C ARG A 52 4.50 -8.41 -26.07
N GLY A 53 5.72 -8.41 -25.55
CA GLY A 53 6.88 -9.03 -26.22
C GLY A 53 7.38 -8.31 -27.47
N ARG A 54 6.83 -7.13 -27.83
CA ARG A 54 7.23 -6.36 -29.01
C ARG A 54 7.92 -5.03 -28.71
N TYR A 55 8.44 -4.85 -27.49
CA TYR A 55 9.19 -3.63 -27.12
C TYR A 55 10.49 -3.46 -27.92
N ASN A 56 11.10 -4.55 -28.41
CA ASN A 56 12.26 -4.49 -29.31
C ASN A 56 11.90 -4.21 -30.78
N SER A 57 10.64 -4.34 -31.18
CA SER A 57 10.23 -4.29 -32.58
C SER A 57 10.18 -2.85 -33.06
N LEU A 58 10.92 -2.53 -34.12
CA LEU A 58 10.89 -1.20 -34.75
C LEU A 58 9.48 -0.77 -35.16
N TYR A 59 8.68 -1.72 -35.65
CA TYR A 59 7.30 -1.47 -36.09
C TYR A 59 6.38 -1.02 -34.95
N SER A 60 6.64 -1.45 -33.71
CA SER A 60 5.83 -1.04 -32.55
C SER A 60 6.07 0.42 -32.14
N TRP A 61 7.14 1.03 -32.65
CA TRP A 61 7.54 2.41 -32.36
C TRP A 61 7.53 3.27 -33.62
N ASP A 62 7.01 2.73 -34.73
CA ASP A 62 6.84 3.51 -35.94
C ASP A 62 5.84 4.63 -35.67
N GLN A 63 6.18 5.85 -36.08
CA GLN A 63 5.38 7.06 -35.82
C GLN A 63 5.15 7.38 -34.32
N PHE A 64 5.95 6.81 -33.41
CA PHE A 64 5.92 7.21 -32.01
C PHE A 64 6.15 8.72 -31.92
N PRO A 65 5.28 9.49 -31.23
CA PRO A 65 5.32 10.94 -31.28
C PRO A 65 6.51 11.50 -30.48
N ALA A 66 7.64 11.72 -31.16
CA ALA A 66 8.79 12.42 -30.61
C ALA A 66 8.70 13.91 -30.97
N HIS A 67 8.52 14.78 -29.96
CA HIS A 67 8.36 16.22 -30.16
C HIS A 67 9.12 17.01 -29.08
N LYS A 68 9.68 18.19 -29.41
CA LYS A 68 10.38 19.07 -28.44
C LYS A 68 9.58 19.41 -27.18
N GLY A 69 8.26 19.42 -27.27
CA GLY A 69 7.37 19.66 -26.13
C GLY A 69 7.37 18.55 -25.08
N CYS A 70 7.97 17.39 -25.37
CA CYS A 70 8.10 16.28 -24.42
C CYS A 70 9.25 16.47 -23.43
N PHE A 71 10.17 17.41 -23.68
CA PHE A 71 11.27 17.69 -22.77
C PHE A 71 10.84 18.60 -21.64
N TRP A 72 11.31 18.28 -20.44
CA TRP A 72 11.19 19.16 -19.28
C TRP A 72 12.38 20.11 -19.20
N ASP A 73 12.11 21.31 -18.70
CA ASP A 73 13.15 22.26 -18.31
C ASP A 73 13.82 21.78 -17.02
N GLY A 74 15.15 21.64 -17.07
CA GLY A 74 15.97 21.38 -15.90
C GLY A 74 16.25 22.63 -15.08
N ALA A 75 17.27 22.57 -14.22
CA ALA A 75 17.62 23.67 -13.33
C ALA A 75 18.04 24.96 -14.09
N ASN A 76 18.52 24.79 -15.32
CA ASN A 76 18.89 25.88 -16.22
C ASN A 76 18.02 25.79 -17.49
N ASP A 77 17.61 26.92 -18.07
CA ASP A 77 16.77 26.99 -19.30
C ASP A 77 17.34 26.26 -20.52
N LYS A 78 18.65 25.93 -20.48
CA LYS A 78 19.36 25.19 -21.52
C LYS A 78 19.39 23.67 -21.27
N ASP A 79 19.11 23.22 -20.04
CA ASP A 79 19.07 21.81 -19.68
C ASP A 79 17.69 21.24 -20.03
N LYS A 80 17.64 20.32 -20.98
CA LYS A 80 16.41 19.64 -21.40
C LYS A 80 16.48 18.19 -20.96
N ILE A 81 15.42 17.73 -20.31
CA ILE A 81 15.35 16.39 -19.71
C ILE A 81 14.26 15.58 -20.38
N LEU A 82 14.59 14.38 -20.85
CA LEU A 82 13.63 13.35 -21.20
C LEU A 82 13.53 12.34 -20.06
N ILE A 83 12.43 12.39 -19.32
CA ILE A 83 12.17 11.45 -18.24
C ILE A 83 11.39 10.26 -18.79
N MET A 84 11.95 9.07 -18.62
CA MET A 84 11.32 7.82 -19.00
C MET A 84 11.19 6.96 -17.74
N GLU A 85 9.99 6.44 -17.54
CA GLU A 85 9.64 5.67 -16.34
C GLU A 85 9.12 4.31 -16.78
N ALA A 86 9.47 3.26 -16.05
CA ALA A 86 8.96 1.90 -16.23
C ALA A 86 8.26 1.50 -14.93
N ASP A 87 6.97 1.25 -15.03
CA ASP A 87 6.16 0.68 -13.97
C ASP A 87 6.08 -0.83 -14.22
N THR A 88 6.78 -1.60 -13.38
CA THR A 88 6.75 -3.06 -13.39
C THR A 88 5.96 -3.62 -12.22
N THR A 89 5.20 -2.79 -11.49
CA THR A 89 4.42 -3.25 -10.36
C THR A 89 3.26 -4.13 -10.81
N ASN A 90 2.83 -5.07 -9.96
CA ASN A 90 1.56 -5.75 -10.15
C ASN A 90 0.45 -4.81 -9.67
N GLY A 91 -0.49 -4.48 -10.54
CA GLY A 91 -1.63 -3.63 -10.17
C GLY A 91 -2.46 -4.15 -8.98
N ASN A 92 -2.53 -5.46 -8.75
CA ASN A 92 -3.38 -6.00 -7.68
C ASN A 92 -2.60 -6.49 -6.45
N ASP A 93 -1.27 -6.27 -6.42
CA ASP A 93 -0.42 -7.04 -5.53
C ASP A 93 0.92 -6.35 -5.18
N PRO A 94 0.88 -5.23 -4.44
CA PRO A 94 2.02 -4.32 -4.30
C PRO A 94 3.15 -4.88 -3.45
N LEU A 95 2.90 -5.94 -2.66
CA LEU A 95 3.92 -6.60 -1.84
C LEU A 95 4.36 -7.96 -2.37
N THR A 96 3.86 -8.41 -3.52
CA THR A 96 4.17 -9.74 -4.06
C THR A 96 5.56 -9.88 -4.68
N ILE A 97 6.02 -11.13 -4.67
CA ILE A 97 7.42 -11.54 -4.73
C ILE A 97 7.76 -12.41 -5.97
N GLY A 98 6.81 -12.73 -6.85
CA GLY A 98 7.04 -13.64 -7.98
C GLY A 98 7.24 -12.97 -9.36
N GLU A 99 8.07 -13.58 -10.22
CA GLU A 99 8.22 -13.22 -11.65
C GLU A 99 6.90 -13.29 -12.45
N THR A 100 5.96 -14.14 -12.03
CA THR A 100 4.63 -14.28 -12.68
C THR A 100 3.68 -13.14 -12.38
N ALA A 101 4.08 -12.22 -11.49
CA ALA A 101 3.27 -11.08 -11.05
C ALA A 101 3.63 -9.76 -11.77
N LEU A 102 4.68 -9.71 -12.59
CA LEU A 102 5.10 -8.46 -13.23
C LEU A 102 4.31 -8.20 -14.52
N ASP A 103 3.71 -7.00 -14.60
CA ASP A 103 3.02 -6.54 -15.81
C ASP A 103 4.00 -6.19 -16.95
N LEU A 104 5.25 -5.80 -16.61
CA LEU A 104 6.31 -5.43 -17.54
C LEU A 104 7.64 -6.04 -17.11
N LYS A 105 8.35 -6.72 -18.01
CA LYS A 105 9.68 -7.26 -17.70
C LYS A 105 10.76 -6.19 -17.79
N LEU A 106 11.82 -6.37 -17.01
CA LEU A 106 12.98 -5.47 -17.02
C LEU A 106 13.63 -5.35 -18.41
N GLU A 107 13.74 -6.45 -19.15
CA GLU A 107 14.26 -6.46 -20.52
C GLU A 107 13.38 -5.65 -21.48
N GLU A 108 12.06 -5.78 -21.35
CA GLU A 108 11.09 -5.08 -22.19
C GLU A 108 11.13 -3.57 -21.90
N ALA A 109 11.22 -3.20 -20.63
CA ALA A 109 11.40 -1.81 -20.21
C ALA A 109 12.70 -1.19 -20.79
N ALA A 110 13.82 -1.90 -20.65
CA ALA A 110 15.12 -1.44 -21.16
C ALA A 110 15.11 -1.28 -22.70
N GLN A 111 14.48 -2.20 -23.41
CA GLN A 111 14.30 -2.13 -24.87
C GLN A 111 13.40 -0.95 -25.27
N GLY A 112 12.29 -0.74 -24.57
CA GLY A 112 11.38 0.37 -24.83
C GLY A 112 12.06 1.73 -24.65
N PHE A 113 12.83 1.91 -23.58
CA PHE A 113 13.61 3.13 -23.38
C PHE A 113 14.60 3.38 -24.50
N ARG A 114 15.33 2.35 -24.95
CA ARG A 114 16.24 2.49 -26.08
C ARG A 114 15.51 2.96 -27.34
N ARG A 115 14.34 2.38 -27.65
CA ARG A 115 13.55 2.76 -28.83
C ARG A 115 13.02 4.19 -28.75
N ILE A 116 12.56 4.61 -27.58
CA ILE A 116 12.13 6.00 -27.36
C ILE A 116 13.30 6.96 -27.63
N VAL A 117 14.48 6.71 -27.04
CA VAL A 117 15.66 7.56 -27.25
C VAL A 117 16.08 7.60 -28.72
N GLU A 118 16.11 6.46 -29.40
CA GLU A 118 16.41 6.39 -30.84
C GLU A 118 15.44 7.25 -31.67
N ARG A 119 14.13 7.23 -31.36
CA ARG A 119 13.13 8.08 -32.03
C ARG A 119 13.40 9.56 -31.81
N PHE A 120 13.64 9.99 -30.57
CA PHE A 120 13.98 11.38 -30.27
C PHE A 120 15.30 11.84 -30.92
N MET A 121 16.27 10.93 -31.10
CA MET A 121 17.52 11.25 -31.79
C MET A 121 17.34 11.41 -33.31
N VAL A 122 16.51 10.58 -33.94
CA VAL A 122 16.31 10.58 -35.40
C VAL A 122 15.36 11.71 -35.86
N GLU A 123 14.24 11.89 -35.16
CA GLU A 123 13.11 12.70 -35.64
C GLU A 123 13.31 14.20 -35.45
N GLU A 124 14.06 14.59 -34.43
CA GLU A 124 14.27 16.00 -34.05
C GLU A 124 15.56 16.62 -34.59
N GLY A 125 16.37 15.88 -35.36
CA GLY A 125 17.66 16.36 -35.84
C GLY A 125 18.57 16.86 -34.72
N LEU A 126 18.36 16.38 -33.48
CA LEU A 126 19.04 16.85 -32.25
C LEU A 126 20.56 16.57 -32.25
N CYS A 127 21.06 15.79 -33.22
CA CYS A 127 22.47 15.77 -33.60
C CYS A 127 23.01 17.13 -34.08
N ALA A 128 22.16 18.13 -34.34
CA ALA A 128 22.53 19.45 -34.84
C ALA A 128 22.67 20.54 -33.74
N GLY A 129 22.93 20.15 -32.48
CA GLY A 129 23.56 21.07 -31.51
C GLY A 129 22.78 21.45 -30.24
N ARG A 130 21.87 20.59 -29.74
CA ARG A 130 21.38 20.70 -28.36
C ARG A 130 21.38 19.34 -27.68
N ASP A 131 22.26 19.18 -26.69
CA ASP A 131 22.27 18.00 -25.84
C ASP A 131 21.04 18.03 -24.92
N PHE A 132 20.29 16.93 -24.88
CA PHE A 132 19.30 16.67 -23.84
C PHE A 132 19.79 15.50 -22.99
N ARG A 133 19.48 15.53 -21.70
CA ARG A 133 19.75 14.40 -20.81
C ARG A 133 18.54 13.49 -20.70
N THR A 134 18.80 12.21 -20.50
CA THR A 134 17.78 11.21 -20.22
C THR A 134 17.82 10.84 -18.73
N LEU A 135 16.65 10.53 -18.17
CA LEU A 135 16.53 9.92 -16.86
C LEU A 135 15.61 8.70 -16.98
N ARG A 136 16.17 7.51 -16.79
CA ARG A 136 15.47 6.22 -16.84
C ARG A 136 15.17 5.75 -15.42
N VAL A 137 13.89 5.73 -15.07
CA VAL A 137 13.41 5.35 -13.74
C VAL A 137 12.75 3.99 -13.82
N TYR A 138 13.12 3.07 -12.93
CA TYR A 138 12.51 1.77 -12.76
C TYR A 138 11.73 1.72 -11.44
N LEU A 139 10.44 1.41 -11.49
CA LEU A 139 9.62 1.14 -10.32
C LEU A 139 9.27 -0.35 -10.30
N GLY A 140 9.76 -1.08 -9.29
CA GLY A 140 9.51 -2.51 -9.15
C GLY A 140 10.17 -3.13 -7.93
N ASN A 141 10.15 -4.46 -7.83
CA ASN A 141 10.78 -5.18 -6.72
C ASN A 141 12.30 -5.21 -6.89
N SER A 142 13.02 -4.38 -6.12
CA SER A 142 14.48 -4.26 -6.27
C SER A 142 15.24 -5.51 -5.83
N MET A 143 14.65 -6.30 -4.92
CA MET A 143 15.27 -7.46 -4.29
C MET A 143 14.81 -8.80 -4.90
N GLU A 144 14.12 -8.77 -6.05
CA GLU A 144 13.74 -9.97 -6.78
C GLU A 144 14.98 -10.73 -7.22
N LEU A 145 15.06 -12.01 -6.82
CA LEU A 145 16.20 -12.87 -7.10
C LEU A 145 16.05 -13.57 -8.45
N LYS A 146 17.06 -13.43 -9.29
CA LYS A 146 17.20 -14.14 -10.56
C LYS A 146 18.46 -14.97 -10.55
N LYS A 147 18.49 -15.99 -11.41
CA LYS A 147 19.66 -16.85 -11.60
C LYS A 147 20.28 -16.62 -12.97
N THR A 148 21.59 -16.53 -13.00
CA THR A 148 22.34 -16.58 -14.27
C THR A 148 22.32 -18.00 -14.83
N GLY A 149 22.64 -18.16 -16.12
CA GLY A 149 22.82 -19.49 -16.72
C GLY A 149 23.91 -20.32 -16.05
N GLY A 150 24.86 -19.68 -15.35
CA GLY A 150 25.87 -20.34 -14.52
C GLY A 150 25.45 -20.60 -13.07
N GLY A 151 24.16 -20.44 -12.73
CA GLY A 151 23.62 -20.75 -11.41
C GLY A 151 23.85 -19.71 -10.32
N HIS A 152 24.51 -18.59 -10.61
CA HIS A 152 24.71 -17.50 -9.65
C HIS A 152 23.41 -16.72 -9.46
N SER A 153 23.00 -16.54 -8.20
CA SER A 153 21.87 -15.69 -7.83
C SER A 153 22.29 -14.22 -7.80
N TYR A 154 21.45 -13.33 -8.32
CA TYR A 154 21.61 -11.88 -8.28
C TYR A 154 20.25 -11.22 -8.13
N THR A 155 20.21 -10.01 -7.57
CA THR A 155 18.97 -9.22 -7.46
C THR A 155 18.75 -8.33 -8.68
N VAL A 156 17.51 -7.88 -8.91
CA VAL A 156 17.22 -6.83 -9.90
C VAL A 156 18.10 -5.59 -9.67
N ARG A 157 18.31 -5.19 -8.41
CA ARG A 157 19.22 -4.11 -8.04
C ARG A 157 20.66 -4.35 -8.54
N ASP A 158 21.23 -5.53 -8.28
CA ASP A 158 22.59 -5.88 -8.74
C ASP A 158 22.71 -5.78 -10.27
N ARG A 159 21.67 -6.23 -10.99
CA ARG A 159 21.64 -6.15 -12.44
C ARG A 159 21.59 -4.71 -12.94
N ILE A 160 20.76 -3.87 -12.35
CA ILE A 160 20.65 -2.46 -12.74
C ILE A 160 21.99 -1.75 -12.52
N GLU A 161 22.64 -2.00 -11.38
CA GLU A 161 23.96 -1.45 -11.06
C GLU A 161 25.03 -1.89 -12.07
N PHE A 162 25.05 -3.18 -12.41
CA PHE A 162 26.04 -3.74 -13.34
C PHE A 162 25.79 -3.32 -14.79
N ALA A 163 24.56 -3.46 -15.28
CA ALA A 163 24.23 -3.26 -16.69
C ALA A 163 23.96 -1.80 -17.06
N LYS A 164 23.70 -0.93 -16.06
CA LYS A 164 23.39 0.50 -16.24
C LYS A 164 22.24 0.76 -17.21
N GLU A 165 21.27 -0.16 -17.24
CA GLU A 165 20.07 -0.10 -18.07
C GLU A 165 19.07 0.96 -17.57
N PHE A 166 19.15 1.30 -16.28
CA PHE A 166 18.33 2.29 -15.60
C PHE A 166 19.21 3.22 -14.76
N ASP A 167 18.74 4.44 -14.53
CA ASP A 167 19.47 5.47 -13.80
C ASP A 167 19.00 5.59 -12.34
N VAL A 168 17.72 5.35 -12.09
CA VAL A 168 17.10 5.38 -10.75
C VAL A 168 16.20 4.16 -10.57
N LEU A 169 16.35 3.48 -9.44
CA LEU A 169 15.57 2.33 -9.00
C LEU A 169 14.74 2.71 -7.77
N ILE A 170 13.42 2.65 -7.93
CA ILE A 170 12.44 2.80 -6.87
C ILE A 170 11.94 1.41 -6.49
N ASP A 171 12.14 1.02 -5.23
CA ASP A 171 11.55 -0.21 -4.72
C ASP A 171 10.04 0.00 -4.49
N SER A 172 9.22 -0.88 -5.06
CA SER A 172 7.77 -0.77 -4.96
C SER A 172 7.22 -1.14 -3.57
N ARG A 173 7.95 -1.92 -2.76
CA ARG A 173 7.47 -2.45 -1.49
C ARG A 173 7.82 -1.56 -0.32
N ALA A 174 9.05 -1.09 -0.24
CA ALA A 174 9.53 -0.33 0.92
C ALA A 174 8.67 0.90 1.28
N PRO A 175 8.22 1.73 0.33
CA PRO A 175 7.34 2.85 0.63
C PRO A 175 6.00 2.45 1.25
N VAL A 176 5.41 1.36 0.75
CA VAL A 176 4.13 0.83 1.25
C VAL A 176 4.32 0.25 2.65
N LEU A 177 5.37 -0.55 2.84
CA LEU A 177 5.74 -1.13 4.13
C LEU A 177 6.06 -0.06 5.18
N GLN A 178 6.72 1.04 4.80
CA GLN A 178 6.97 2.16 5.70
C GLN A 178 5.66 2.75 6.21
N ARG A 179 4.66 2.94 5.34
CA ARG A 179 3.35 3.47 5.75
C ARG A 179 2.58 2.51 6.65
N ILE A 180 2.69 1.20 6.41
CA ILE A 180 2.14 0.18 7.30
C ILE A 180 2.83 0.27 8.67
N LEU A 181 4.16 0.34 8.73
CA LEU A 181 4.92 0.46 9.97
C LEU A 181 4.58 1.73 10.76
N ASP A 182 4.46 2.88 10.07
CA ASP A 182 4.05 4.15 10.66
C ASP A 182 2.63 4.07 11.26
N TRP A 183 1.73 3.32 10.62
CA TRP A 183 0.42 3.04 11.19
C TRP A 183 0.52 2.10 12.40
N CYS A 184 1.27 0.99 12.30
CA CYS A 184 1.45 0.04 13.40
C CYS A 184 1.99 0.70 14.67
N GLU A 185 2.97 1.60 14.53
CA GLU A 185 3.57 2.34 15.65
C GLU A 185 2.54 3.28 16.30
N ARG A 186 1.70 3.97 15.50
CA ARG A 186 0.63 4.82 16.03
C ARG A 186 -0.48 4.01 16.71
N ALA A 187 -0.94 2.94 16.05
CA ALA A 187 -2.04 2.12 16.52
C ALA A 187 -1.70 1.34 17.81
N THR A 188 -0.42 1.00 18.00
CA THR A 188 0.06 0.27 19.19
C THR A 188 0.82 1.16 20.19
N ALA A 189 0.80 2.48 20.01
CA ALA A 189 1.54 3.42 20.86
C ALA A 189 1.17 3.30 22.34
N SER A 190 -0.11 3.03 22.66
CA SER A 190 -0.58 2.80 24.02
C SER A 190 0.03 1.52 24.61
N ALA A 191 0.00 0.42 23.86
CA ALA A 191 0.60 -0.85 24.25
C ALA A 191 2.10 -0.68 24.54
N LYS A 192 2.82 0.00 23.64
CA LYS A 192 4.25 0.30 23.80
C LYS A 192 4.56 1.11 25.07
N ARG A 193 3.79 2.16 25.37
CA ARG A 193 3.97 2.95 26.61
C ARG A 193 3.68 2.17 27.88
N SER A 194 2.73 1.24 27.82
CA SER A 194 2.36 0.37 28.93
C SER A 194 3.26 -0.87 29.08
N GLY A 195 4.28 -1.03 28.22
CA GLY A 195 5.14 -2.23 28.21
C GLY A 195 4.43 -3.51 27.76
N ARG A 196 3.20 -3.40 27.21
CA ARG A 196 2.43 -4.53 26.71
C ARG A 196 2.90 -4.94 25.31
N LYS A 197 2.66 -6.21 24.99
CA LYS A 197 2.86 -6.75 23.64
C LYS A 197 2.08 -5.95 22.60
N ARG A 198 2.70 -5.72 21.45
CA ARG A 198 2.11 -4.96 20.34
C ARG A 198 1.43 -5.93 19.37
N CYS A 199 0.15 -6.21 19.62
CA CYS A 199 -0.63 -7.17 18.86
C CYS A 199 -1.43 -6.48 17.75
N ILE A 200 -1.49 -7.09 16.57
CA ILE A 200 -2.24 -6.61 15.40
C ILE A 200 -2.99 -7.79 14.79
N LEU A 201 -4.24 -7.57 14.39
CA LEU A 201 -4.98 -8.52 13.57
C LEU A 201 -4.71 -8.23 12.11
N PHE A 202 -4.30 -9.24 11.34
CA PHE A 202 -4.13 -9.10 9.90
C PHE A 202 -5.12 -10.00 9.18
N GLN A 203 -6.04 -9.38 8.46
CA GLN A 203 -7.07 -10.07 7.70
C GLN A 203 -6.73 -10.04 6.22
N THR A 204 -6.45 -11.23 5.68
CA THR A 204 -6.13 -11.40 4.27
C THR A 204 -6.57 -12.76 3.76
N SER A 205 -6.84 -12.87 2.45
CA SER A 205 -7.09 -14.15 1.78
C SER A 205 -5.81 -14.89 1.38
N SER A 206 -4.64 -14.24 1.43
CA SER A 206 -3.39 -14.82 0.98
C SER A 206 -2.50 -15.28 2.13
N ARG A 207 -2.29 -16.60 2.22
CA ARG A 207 -1.39 -17.22 3.22
C ARG A 207 0.04 -16.70 3.09
N THR A 208 0.53 -16.55 1.87
CA THR A 208 1.89 -16.04 1.60
C THR A 208 2.05 -14.61 2.13
N TYR A 209 1.05 -13.76 1.91
CA TYR A 209 1.02 -12.40 2.50
C TYR A 209 1.07 -12.42 4.01
N PHE A 210 0.20 -13.23 4.61
CA PHE A 210 0.11 -13.34 6.06
C PHE A 210 1.46 -13.73 6.67
N LEU A 211 2.10 -14.78 6.14
CA LEU A 211 3.38 -15.27 6.65
C LEU A 211 4.52 -14.26 6.44
N ASN A 212 4.61 -13.65 5.26
CA ASN A 212 5.63 -12.65 4.96
C ASN A 212 5.52 -11.43 5.88
N LEU A 213 4.31 -10.90 6.03
CA LEU A 213 4.09 -9.73 6.87
C LEU A 213 4.26 -10.06 8.35
N LYS A 214 3.85 -11.26 8.79
CA LYS A 214 4.08 -11.76 10.16
C LYS A 214 5.56 -11.87 10.48
N ALA A 215 6.37 -12.45 9.60
CA ALA A 215 7.81 -12.54 9.78
C ALA A 215 8.45 -11.14 9.86
N LEU A 216 8.08 -10.24 8.93
CA LEU A 216 8.61 -8.89 8.86
C LEU A 216 8.24 -8.06 10.09
N LEU A 217 6.95 -7.94 10.43
CA LEU A 217 6.54 -7.14 11.60
C LEU A 217 6.99 -7.80 12.92
N GLY A 218 7.16 -9.12 12.94
CA GLY A 218 7.80 -9.83 14.05
C GLY A 218 9.20 -9.32 14.36
N HIS A 219 10.03 -9.03 13.34
CA HIS A 219 11.34 -8.40 13.52
C HIS A 219 11.27 -6.99 14.12
N TYR A 220 10.16 -6.28 13.87
CA TYR A 220 9.89 -4.98 14.49
C TYR A 220 9.23 -5.09 15.88
N GLY A 221 9.02 -6.32 16.39
CA GLY A 221 8.47 -6.62 17.70
C GLY A 221 6.95 -6.48 17.78
N TYR A 222 6.25 -6.80 16.69
CA TYR A 222 4.79 -6.93 16.63
C TYR A 222 4.39 -8.41 16.58
N GLU A 223 3.26 -8.74 17.20
CA GLU A 223 2.63 -10.06 17.10
C GLU A 223 1.41 -9.96 16.18
N ILE A 224 1.45 -10.67 15.04
CA ILE A 224 0.34 -10.72 14.09
C ILE A 224 -0.49 -11.98 14.30
N TYR A 225 -1.81 -11.79 14.38
CA TYR A 225 -2.81 -12.86 14.48
C TYR A 225 -3.74 -12.87 13.27
N ASP A 226 -4.11 -14.07 12.83
CA ASP A 226 -5.21 -14.26 11.89
C ASP A 226 -6.53 -14.21 12.68
N PRO A 227 -7.55 -13.44 12.25
CA PRO A 227 -8.87 -13.46 12.87
C PRO A 227 -9.47 -14.87 13.03
N MET A 228 -9.17 -15.78 12.12
CA MET A 228 -9.69 -17.16 12.13
C MET A 228 -8.98 -18.07 13.15
N ASP A 229 -7.70 -17.82 13.42
CA ASP A 229 -6.91 -18.62 14.37
C ASP A 229 -7.45 -18.51 15.81
N LEU A 230 -8.17 -17.41 16.11
CA LEU A 230 -8.75 -17.12 17.43
C LEU A 230 -9.92 -18.03 17.82
N GLY A 231 -10.52 -18.75 16.86
CA GLY A 231 -11.56 -19.74 17.12
C GLY A 231 -11.02 -21.12 17.55
N SER A 232 -9.73 -21.36 17.35
CA SER A 232 -9.08 -22.66 17.60
C SER A 232 -8.72 -22.80 19.08
N HIS A 233 -9.27 -23.79 19.78
CA HIS A 233 -9.07 -24.04 21.21
C HIS A 233 -7.60 -24.05 21.69
N GLY A 234 -6.64 -24.41 20.83
CA GLY A 234 -5.23 -24.54 21.21
C GLY A 234 -4.47 -23.23 21.46
N GLN A 235 -4.87 -22.09 20.88
CA GLN A 235 -4.25 -20.78 21.18
C GLN A 235 -5.01 -19.97 22.23
N LYS A 236 -6.24 -20.38 22.56
CA LYS A 236 -7.01 -19.80 23.67
C LYS A 236 -6.28 -19.99 25.00
N GLU A 237 -5.64 -21.14 25.24
CA GLU A 237 -4.92 -21.43 26.49
C GLU A 237 -3.74 -20.48 26.72
N ASP A 238 -2.85 -20.30 25.74
CA ASP A 238 -1.72 -19.35 25.83
C ASP A 238 -2.17 -17.89 26.06
N LEU A 239 -3.33 -17.52 25.53
CA LEU A 239 -3.91 -16.18 25.66
C LEU A 239 -4.70 -15.99 26.97
N ILE A 240 -5.31 -17.05 27.50
CA ILE A 240 -5.94 -17.08 28.82
C ILE A 240 -4.86 -16.90 29.89
N THR A 241 -3.71 -17.58 29.77
CA THR A 241 -2.57 -17.40 30.68
C THR A 241 -2.07 -15.95 30.67
N GLN A 242 -1.98 -15.31 29.50
CA GLN A 242 -1.57 -13.90 29.39
C GLN A 242 -2.63 -12.90 29.89
N ALA A 243 -3.92 -13.23 29.77
CA ALA A 243 -5.01 -12.41 30.32
C ALA A 243 -5.06 -12.49 31.85
N GLN A 244 -4.77 -13.67 32.41
CA GLN A 244 -4.67 -13.90 33.85
C GLN A 244 -3.45 -13.19 34.45
N GLU A 245 -2.28 -13.22 33.81
CA GLU A 245 -1.10 -12.47 34.25
C GLU A 245 -1.29 -10.94 34.25
N GLY A 246 -2.05 -10.42 33.27
CA GLY A 246 -2.41 -9.00 33.22
C GLY A 246 -3.47 -8.58 34.25
N ALA A 247 -4.33 -9.50 34.69
CA ALA A 247 -5.38 -9.26 35.68
C ALA A 247 -4.88 -9.44 37.13
N LEU A 248 -3.92 -10.34 37.36
CA LEU A 248 -3.26 -10.55 38.66
C LEU A 248 -2.49 -9.33 39.19
N LEU A 249 -2.21 -8.34 38.34
CA LEU A 249 -1.63 -7.06 38.74
C LEU A 249 -2.66 -6.03 39.22
N LEU A 250 -3.97 -6.31 39.15
CA LEU A 250 -5.04 -5.34 39.44
C LEU A 250 -6.00 -5.74 40.57
N ASP A 251 -5.86 -6.90 41.20
CA ASP A 251 -6.76 -7.27 42.30
C ASP A 251 -6.00 -7.92 43.47
N GLN A 252 -5.59 -7.09 44.44
CA GLN A 252 -5.25 -7.55 45.78
C GLN A 252 -6.50 -7.47 46.66
N SER A 253 -7.37 -8.46 46.55
CA SER A 253 -8.40 -8.71 47.56
C SER A 253 -8.37 -10.18 47.99
N ASN A 254 -8.02 -10.37 49.26
CA ASN A 254 -7.77 -11.65 49.91
C ASN A 254 -9.04 -12.49 50.06
N LEU A 255 -9.09 -13.70 49.49
CA LEU A 255 -9.84 -14.83 50.07
C LEU A 255 -9.10 -16.17 49.83
N PRO A 256 -9.16 -17.15 50.76
CA PRO A 256 -8.35 -18.37 50.71
C PRO A 256 -8.92 -19.41 49.72
N ILE A 257 -8.03 -20.07 48.99
CA ILE A 257 -8.29 -20.92 47.81
C ILE A 257 -8.76 -22.36 48.13
N GLU A 258 -8.90 -22.74 49.40
CA GLU A 258 -8.97 -24.18 49.75
C GLU A 258 -10.37 -24.82 49.87
N ASP A 259 -11.47 -24.12 49.62
CA ASP A 259 -12.83 -24.67 49.86
C ASP A 259 -13.76 -24.78 48.63
N ILE A 260 -13.23 -24.69 47.40
CA ILE A 260 -14.05 -24.68 46.16
C ILE A 260 -13.93 -25.96 45.31
N VAL A 261 -13.06 -26.92 45.64
CA VAL A 261 -12.73 -28.05 44.74
C VAL A 261 -13.69 -29.26 44.87
N GLY A 262 -14.84 -29.11 45.51
CA GLY A 262 -15.60 -30.26 46.00
C GLY A 262 -17.09 -30.32 45.67
N ARG A 263 -17.55 -30.08 44.42
CA ARG A 263 -18.76 -30.70 43.82
C ARG A 263 -19.19 -30.01 42.51
N LEU A 264 -19.31 -30.83 41.46
CA LEU A 264 -20.23 -30.77 40.31
C LEU A 264 -20.68 -29.37 39.81
N ASP A 265 -20.36 -29.06 38.55
CA ASP A 265 -21.42 -28.84 37.54
C ASP A 265 -20.85 -28.55 36.13
N ALA A 266 -21.17 -29.42 35.16
CA ALA A 266 -20.89 -29.21 33.73
C ALA A 266 -21.65 -28.00 33.12
N THR A 267 -22.61 -27.44 33.85
CA THR A 267 -23.31 -26.20 33.53
C THR A 267 -22.49 -24.96 33.89
N ARG A 268 -21.60 -25.04 34.88
CA ARG A 268 -20.68 -23.95 35.24
C ARG A 268 -19.55 -23.80 34.23
N ASP A 269 -19.05 -24.91 33.67
CA ASP A 269 -18.04 -24.88 32.62
C ASP A 269 -18.56 -24.18 31.35
N ALA A 270 -19.83 -24.37 31.00
CA ALA A 270 -20.46 -23.71 29.86
C ALA A 270 -20.72 -22.20 30.07
N GLU A 271 -21.08 -21.77 31.28
CA GLU A 271 -21.23 -20.34 31.63
C GLU A 271 -19.88 -19.62 31.74
N ILE A 272 -18.86 -20.31 32.27
CA ILE A 272 -17.48 -19.82 32.32
C ILE A 272 -16.90 -19.73 30.90
N ASP A 273 -17.11 -20.72 30.04
CA ASP A 273 -16.68 -20.66 28.64
C ASP A 273 -17.35 -19.53 27.87
N GLN A 274 -18.65 -19.26 28.11
CA GLN A 274 -19.35 -18.13 27.48
C GLN A 274 -18.82 -16.77 27.94
N THR A 275 -18.57 -16.60 29.23
CA THR A 275 -18.01 -15.34 29.77
C THR A 275 -16.56 -15.11 29.34
N VAL A 276 -15.74 -16.16 29.29
CA VAL A 276 -14.37 -16.10 28.77
C VAL A 276 -14.36 -15.78 27.27
N ASP A 277 -15.24 -16.41 26.47
CA ASP A 277 -15.37 -16.08 25.05
C ASP A 277 -15.87 -14.66 24.81
N GLU A 278 -16.78 -14.15 25.65
CA GLU A 278 -17.25 -12.77 25.55
C GLU A 278 -16.16 -11.76 25.95
N MET A 279 -15.34 -12.08 26.96
CA MET A 279 -14.18 -11.28 27.36
C MET A 279 -13.07 -11.28 26.30
N ILE A 280 -12.79 -12.45 25.73
CA ILE A 280 -11.87 -12.63 24.60
C ILE A 280 -12.37 -11.79 23.43
N ARG A 281 -13.62 -11.96 22.99
CA ARG A 281 -14.22 -11.15 21.92
C ARG A 281 -14.11 -9.66 22.20
N LYS A 282 -14.44 -9.18 23.41
CA LYS A 282 -14.29 -7.76 23.79
C LYS A 282 -12.84 -7.27 23.74
N LYS A 283 -11.87 -8.12 24.09
CA LYS A 283 -10.44 -7.79 23.99
C LYS A 283 -9.97 -7.71 22.54
N PHE A 284 -10.45 -8.61 21.69
CA PHE A 284 -10.10 -8.68 20.26
C PHE A 284 -10.80 -7.64 19.39
N LEU A 285 -12.02 -7.22 19.76
CA LEU A 285 -12.74 -6.11 19.11
C LEU A 285 -11.95 -4.80 19.17
N ASN A 286 -11.12 -4.63 20.19
CA ASN A 286 -10.33 -3.41 20.41
C ASN A 286 -8.92 -3.45 19.80
N LEU A 287 -8.48 -4.59 19.24
CA LEU A 287 -7.16 -4.68 18.64
C LEU A 287 -7.13 -3.95 17.28
N PRO A 288 -6.01 -3.26 16.95
CA PRO A 288 -5.80 -2.71 15.63
C PRO A 288 -5.90 -3.77 14.54
N ARG A 289 -6.57 -3.44 13.44
CA ARG A 289 -6.76 -4.36 12.31
C ARG A 289 -6.14 -3.82 11.03
N LEU A 290 -5.30 -4.63 10.41
CA LEU A 290 -4.83 -4.44 9.05
C LEU A 290 -5.65 -5.34 8.12
N ILE A 291 -6.17 -4.79 7.03
CA ILE A 291 -7.06 -5.49 6.10
C ILE A 291 -6.50 -5.37 4.68
N HIS A 292 -6.33 -6.50 4.00
CA HIS A 292 -5.90 -6.55 2.60
C HIS A 292 -6.35 -7.85 1.93
N PHE A 293 -7.06 -7.74 0.80
CA PHE A 293 -7.45 -8.87 -0.04
C PHE A 293 -6.87 -8.74 -1.44
N ALA A 294 -7.00 -9.80 -2.23
CA ALA A 294 -6.35 -9.95 -3.53
C ALA A 294 -6.73 -8.88 -4.55
N THR A 295 -7.88 -8.21 -4.37
CA THR A 295 -8.26 -7.07 -5.20
C THR A 295 -8.72 -5.90 -4.35
N THR A 296 -8.62 -4.69 -4.92
CA THR A 296 -9.18 -3.49 -4.30
C THR A 296 -10.70 -3.64 -4.08
N ALA A 297 -11.43 -4.24 -5.03
CA ALA A 297 -12.87 -4.43 -4.90
C ALA A 297 -13.25 -5.35 -3.74
N GLU A 298 -12.55 -6.48 -3.59
CA GLU A 298 -12.72 -7.40 -2.45
C GLU A 298 -12.40 -6.69 -1.13
N THR A 299 -11.30 -5.95 -1.10
CA THR A 299 -10.87 -5.23 0.10
C THR A 299 -11.90 -4.19 0.54
N VAL A 300 -12.39 -3.37 -0.40
CA VAL A 300 -13.42 -2.37 -0.13
C VAL A 300 -14.69 -3.04 0.40
N CYS A 301 -15.20 -4.07 -0.30
CA CYS A 301 -16.42 -4.78 0.10
C CYS A 301 -16.31 -5.40 1.51
N ALA A 302 -15.17 -6.01 1.82
CA ALA A 302 -14.93 -6.61 3.13
C ALA A 302 -14.90 -5.56 4.25
N VAL A 303 -14.20 -4.44 4.03
CA VAL A 303 -14.12 -3.34 5.01
C VAL A 303 -15.48 -2.71 5.26
N GLU A 304 -16.23 -2.42 4.20
CA GLU A 304 -17.57 -1.85 4.31
C GLU A 304 -18.49 -2.77 5.11
N SER A 305 -18.48 -4.07 4.80
CA SER A 305 -19.28 -5.06 5.51
C SER A 305 -18.92 -5.13 7.00
N MET A 306 -17.63 -5.13 7.33
CA MET A 306 -17.14 -5.18 8.71
C MET A 306 -17.49 -3.93 9.53
N ILE A 307 -17.39 -2.75 8.92
CA ILE A 307 -17.73 -1.48 9.57
C ILE A 307 -19.24 -1.39 9.77
N LEU A 308 -20.04 -1.74 8.76
CA LEU A 308 -21.51 -1.70 8.84
C LEU A 308 -22.06 -2.71 9.85
N ALA A 309 -21.43 -3.88 9.98
CA ALA A 309 -21.77 -4.87 10.99
C ALA A 309 -21.35 -4.46 12.42
N GLY A 310 -20.53 -3.41 12.58
CA GLY A 310 -20.00 -2.99 13.87
C GLY A 310 -18.95 -3.93 14.44
N GLU A 311 -18.38 -4.81 13.61
CA GLU A 311 -17.34 -5.77 14.03
C GLU A 311 -15.99 -5.12 14.26
N VAL A 312 -15.76 -3.94 13.64
CA VAL A 312 -14.51 -3.22 13.75
C VAL A 312 -14.73 -1.71 13.83
N ASP A 313 -14.00 -1.06 14.74
CA ASP A 313 -13.90 0.40 14.77
C ASP A 313 -13.00 0.88 13.64
N ALA A 314 -13.56 1.67 12.71
CA ALA A 314 -12.84 2.27 11.60
C ALA A 314 -11.56 3.00 12.04
N ARG A 315 -11.54 3.62 13.23
CA ARG A 315 -10.35 4.35 13.74
C ARG A 315 -9.15 3.45 14.00
N ASN A 316 -9.41 2.19 14.35
CA ASN A 316 -8.40 1.18 14.62
C ASN A 316 -8.09 0.31 13.40
N CYS A 317 -8.66 0.64 12.24
CA CYS A 317 -8.41 -0.06 10.99
C CYS A 317 -7.37 0.66 10.14
N CYS A 318 -6.52 -0.14 9.50
CA CYS A 318 -5.75 0.22 8.32
C CYS A 318 -6.13 -0.71 7.18
N VAL A 319 -6.39 -0.12 6.02
CA VAL A 319 -6.77 -0.84 4.81
C VAL A 319 -5.71 -0.60 3.76
N LEU A 320 -5.16 -1.70 3.22
CA LEU A 320 -4.23 -1.64 2.10
C LEU A 320 -5.01 -1.92 0.81
N ILE A 321 -5.04 -0.93 -0.07
CA ILE A 321 -5.67 -1.00 -1.38
C ILE A 321 -4.73 -0.55 -2.48
N ASP A 322 -5.04 -0.94 -3.70
CA ASP A 322 -4.13 -0.71 -4.82
C ASP A 322 -4.57 0.42 -5.72
N ARG A 323 -5.88 0.59 -5.89
CA ARG A 323 -6.46 1.62 -6.76
C ARG A 323 -6.95 2.83 -5.97
N GLU A 324 -6.69 4.01 -6.50
CA GLU A 324 -7.21 5.28 -5.95
C GLU A 324 -8.75 5.33 -5.97
N GLU A 325 -9.40 4.67 -6.94
CA GLU A 325 -10.87 4.56 -6.97
C GLU A 325 -11.41 3.89 -5.70
N GLY A 326 -10.69 2.89 -5.15
CA GLY A 326 -11.07 2.26 -3.88
C GLY A 326 -10.97 3.19 -2.67
N VAL A 327 -10.04 4.16 -2.70
CA VAL A 327 -9.93 5.20 -1.66
C VAL A 327 -11.21 6.03 -1.66
N SER A 328 -11.60 6.50 -2.86
CA SER A 328 -12.77 7.37 -3.03
C SER A 328 -14.06 6.66 -2.58
N SER A 329 -14.21 5.37 -2.90
CA SER A 329 -15.35 4.56 -2.45
C SER A 329 -15.41 4.44 -0.93
N LEU A 330 -14.29 4.12 -0.27
CA LEU A 330 -14.25 4.00 1.20
C LEU A 330 -14.51 5.33 1.91
N GLU A 331 -13.94 6.43 1.42
CA GLU A 331 -14.19 7.76 1.97
C GLU A 331 -15.68 8.11 1.89
N HIS A 332 -16.33 7.88 0.75
CA HIS A 332 -17.76 8.10 0.57
C HIS A 332 -18.60 7.21 1.52
N THR A 333 -18.25 5.95 1.69
CA THR A 333 -18.96 5.04 2.61
C THR A 333 -18.80 5.44 4.07
N LEU A 334 -17.64 5.96 4.46
CA LEU A 334 -17.41 6.51 5.80
C LEU A 334 -18.22 7.78 6.05
N GLU A 335 -18.36 8.64 5.04
CA GLU A 335 -19.22 9.83 5.11
C GLU A 335 -20.67 9.43 5.35
N ILE A 336 -21.21 8.50 4.55
CA ILE A 336 -22.59 8.00 4.69
C ILE A 336 -22.80 7.36 6.07
N SER A 337 -21.86 6.50 6.48
CA SER A 337 -21.95 5.80 7.77
C SER A 337 -21.92 6.78 8.95
N SER A 338 -21.10 7.83 8.86
CA SER A 338 -21.06 8.90 9.88
C SER A 338 -22.36 9.69 9.96
N GLN A 339 -23.02 9.94 8.83
CA GLN A 339 -24.34 10.59 8.77
C GLN A 339 -25.42 9.67 9.35
N PHE A 340 -25.45 8.39 8.96
CA PHE A 340 -26.40 7.42 9.48
C PHE A 340 -26.30 7.25 11.00
N VAL A 341 -25.09 7.14 11.55
CA VAL A 341 -24.88 7.06 13.01
C VAL A 341 -25.35 8.33 13.72
N ARG A 342 -25.14 9.52 13.13
CA ARG A 342 -25.66 10.78 13.67
C ARG A 342 -27.19 10.83 13.65
N GLU A 343 -27.81 10.38 12.57
CA GLU A 343 -29.27 10.32 12.45
C GLU A 343 -29.90 9.32 13.41
N GLN A 344 -29.30 8.14 13.59
CA GLN A 344 -29.75 7.14 14.56
C GLN A 344 -29.60 7.65 15.99
N ARG A 345 -28.47 8.29 16.33
CA ARG A 345 -28.30 8.97 17.63
C ARG A 345 -29.37 10.03 17.85
N HIS A 346 -29.67 10.86 16.85
CA HIS A 346 -30.72 11.87 16.95
C HIS A 346 -32.12 11.25 17.16
N LYS A 347 -32.43 10.13 16.50
CA LYS A 347 -33.68 9.40 16.70
C LYS A 347 -33.77 8.77 18.09
N TRP A 348 -32.66 8.26 18.63
CA TRP A 348 -32.61 7.65 19.97
C TRP A 348 -32.62 8.69 21.11
N THR A 349 -32.01 9.86 20.91
CA THR A 349 -32.08 10.97 21.88
C THR A 349 -33.42 11.71 21.86
N ARG A 350 -34.33 11.40 20.93
CA ARG A 350 -35.72 11.88 20.90
C ARG A 350 -36.70 10.87 21.52
N ALA A 351 -36.30 10.16 22.57
CA ALA A 351 -37.27 9.72 23.58
C ALA A 351 -37.84 10.98 24.27
N PRO A 352 -39.15 11.06 24.55
CA PRO A 352 -39.80 12.30 24.94
C PRO A 352 -39.36 12.70 26.35
N ILE A 353 -38.42 13.64 26.43
CA ILE A 353 -38.21 14.41 27.65
C ILE A 353 -39.16 15.60 27.54
N GLU A 354 -40.13 15.62 28.45
CA GLU A 354 -41.06 16.73 28.65
C GLU A 354 -40.31 18.07 28.67
N GLU A 355 -40.90 19.04 27.98
CA GLU A 355 -40.41 20.40 27.84
C GLU A 355 -40.05 21.02 29.19
N SER A 356 -38.77 21.32 29.37
CA SER A 356 -38.37 22.45 30.20
C SER A 356 -37.34 23.29 29.48
N LEU A 357 -37.82 24.49 29.13
CA LEU A 357 -37.13 25.59 28.49
C LEU A 357 -35.78 25.88 29.16
N SER A 358 -34.71 25.92 28.37
CA SER A 358 -33.68 26.94 28.55
C SER A 358 -32.95 27.22 27.23
N GLU A 359 -33.08 28.47 26.80
CA GLU A 359 -32.37 29.07 25.70
C GLU A 359 -30.87 29.19 26.00
N GLY A 360 -30.05 29.06 24.94
CA GLY A 360 -28.77 29.75 24.88
C GLY A 360 -27.52 28.87 24.86
N LYS A 361 -26.98 28.62 23.67
CA LYS A 361 -25.71 29.21 23.19
C LYS A 361 -25.21 28.43 21.97
N SER A 362 -25.35 29.09 20.81
CA SER A 362 -24.62 28.76 19.59
C SER A 362 -23.12 28.82 19.87
N ARG A 363 -22.46 27.66 19.87
CA ARG A 363 -21.00 27.55 19.93
C ARG A 363 -20.52 27.21 18.53
N LYS A 364 -19.94 28.21 17.86
CA LYS A 364 -19.20 28.05 16.60
C LYS A 364 -18.12 26.99 16.80
N GLU A 365 -18.24 25.87 16.10
CA GLU A 365 -17.15 24.92 15.91
C GLU A 365 -16.17 25.54 14.90
N THR A 366 -15.01 25.94 15.39
CA THR A 366 -13.84 26.28 14.57
C THR A 366 -13.27 25.01 13.96
N GLU A 367 -13.25 25.00 12.63
CA GLU A 367 -12.43 24.15 11.78
C GLU A 367 -10.94 24.30 12.12
N SER A 368 -10.28 23.16 12.33
CA SER A 368 -8.90 22.83 11.94
C SER A 368 -8.39 21.69 12.82
N LYS A 369 -8.98 20.51 12.68
CA LYS A 369 -8.36 19.26 13.15
C LYS A 369 -8.05 18.42 11.92
N SER A 370 -6.78 18.03 11.80
CA SER A 370 -6.25 17.18 10.75
C SER A 370 -7.13 15.94 10.51
N ASN A 371 -7.22 15.51 9.25
CA ASN A 371 -7.95 14.29 8.82
C ASN A 371 -7.59 13.01 9.60
N SER A 372 -6.53 13.02 10.40
CA SER A 372 -6.10 11.91 11.26
C SER A 372 -6.99 11.66 12.49
N ASP A 373 -7.90 12.57 12.86
CA ASP A 373 -8.66 12.48 14.12
C ASP A 373 -10.09 11.92 13.96
N ARG A 374 -10.49 11.47 12.74
CA ARG A 374 -11.90 11.09 12.46
C ARG A 374 -12.18 9.82 11.65
N GLY A 375 -11.22 9.03 11.16
CA GLY A 375 -11.58 7.89 10.28
C GLY A 375 -10.55 6.80 10.02
N LEU A 376 -10.99 5.85 9.19
CA LEU A 376 -10.24 4.72 8.62
C LEU A 376 -8.88 5.14 8.07
N ASN A 377 -7.82 4.40 8.39
CA ASN A 377 -6.52 4.62 7.75
C ASN A 377 -6.50 3.87 6.43
N ILE A 378 -6.25 4.56 5.32
CA ILE A 378 -6.18 3.97 3.99
C ILE A 378 -4.76 4.13 3.46
N VAL A 379 -4.11 3.02 3.11
CA VAL A 379 -2.81 2.96 2.46
C VAL A 379 -3.06 2.56 1.01
N CYS A 380 -2.89 3.49 0.08
CA CYS A 380 -3.08 3.25 -1.35
C CYS A 380 -1.73 3.10 -2.05
N SER A 381 -1.41 1.91 -2.56
CA SER A 381 -0.11 1.64 -3.18
C SER A 381 0.14 2.49 -4.42
N SER A 382 -0.82 2.60 -5.35
CA SER A 382 -0.68 3.43 -6.55
C SER A 382 -0.46 4.92 -6.26
N SER A 383 -1.09 5.44 -5.21
CA SER A 383 -0.89 6.84 -4.78
C SER A 383 0.52 7.06 -4.22
N ILE A 384 1.03 6.11 -3.42
CA ILE A 384 2.38 6.16 -2.86
C ILE A 384 3.43 6.07 -3.97
N HIS A 385 3.25 5.15 -4.91
CA HIS A 385 4.15 5.00 -6.05
C HIS A 385 4.19 6.25 -6.94
N ASP A 386 3.03 6.85 -7.24
CA ASP A 386 2.98 8.11 -7.98
C ASP A 386 3.64 9.26 -7.21
N ASP A 387 3.46 9.33 -5.89
CA ASP A 387 4.10 10.36 -5.07
C ASP A 387 5.62 10.29 -5.15
N ILE A 388 6.20 9.08 -5.11
CA ILE A 388 7.65 8.90 -5.23
C ILE A 388 8.13 9.17 -6.65
N LEU A 389 7.43 8.68 -7.68
CA LEU A 389 7.77 9.00 -9.06
C LEU A 389 7.72 10.52 -9.30
N ARG A 390 6.71 11.20 -8.76
CA ARG A 390 6.60 12.66 -8.81
C ARG A 390 7.76 13.34 -8.07
N GLN A 391 8.17 12.82 -6.92
CA GLN A 391 9.33 13.33 -6.19
C GLN A 391 10.62 13.19 -7.00
N VAL A 392 10.85 12.04 -7.63
CA VAL A 392 11.99 11.81 -8.55
C VAL A 392 11.95 12.78 -9.73
N ARG A 393 10.77 12.97 -10.35
CA ARG A 393 10.55 13.96 -11.40
C ARG A 393 10.91 15.39 -10.93
N LEU A 394 10.47 15.78 -9.73
CA LEU A 394 10.77 17.10 -9.17
C LEU A 394 12.27 17.28 -8.88
N TRP A 395 12.92 16.28 -8.28
CA TRP A 395 14.36 16.32 -8.06
C TRP A 395 15.15 16.43 -9.37
N ALA A 396 14.74 15.68 -10.40
CA ALA A 396 15.34 15.79 -11.72
C ALA A 396 15.27 17.22 -12.26
N ARG A 397 14.11 17.89 -12.13
CA ARG A 397 13.92 19.30 -12.53
C ARG A 397 14.79 20.26 -11.72
N MET A 398 14.96 20.00 -10.42
CA MET A 398 15.83 20.80 -9.55
C MET A 398 17.33 20.66 -9.87
N GLY A 399 17.70 19.75 -10.78
CA GLY A 399 19.08 19.56 -11.21
C GLY A 399 19.85 18.49 -10.45
N TYR A 400 19.19 17.72 -9.57
CA TYR A 400 19.83 16.58 -8.93
C TYR A 400 20.21 15.52 -9.96
N THR A 401 21.36 14.90 -9.76
CA THR A 401 21.83 13.78 -10.59
C THR A 401 21.09 12.50 -10.23
N SER A 402 21.09 11.52 -11.14
CA SER A 402 20.50 10.21 -10.86
C SER A 402 21.14 9.51 -9.66
N THR A 403 22.44 9.69 -9.45
CA THR A 403 23.16 9.11 -8.30
C THR A 403 22.76 9.76 -6.98
N GLU A 404 22.53 11.09 -6.97
CA GLU A 404 22.04 11.80 -5.78
C GLU A 404 20.62 11.37 -5.43
N ILE A 405 19.75 11.26 -6.44
CA ILE A 405 18.38 10.76 -6.28
C ILE A 405 18.39 9.32 -5.74
N GLN A 406 19.20 8.44 -6.33
CA GLN A 406 19.31 7.05 -5.88
C GLN A 406 19.83 6.96 -4.44
N HIS A 407 20.84 7.74 -4.10
CA HIS A 407 21.40 7.79 -2.75
C HIS A 407 20.35 8.24 -1.71
N GLU A 408 19.54 9.24 -2.04
CA GLU A 408 18.46 9.70 -1.16
C GLU A 408 17.37 8.63 -0.97
N LEU A 409 16.95 7.96 -2.05
CA LEU A 409 15.98 6.86 -1.96
C LEU A 409 16.53 5.69 -1.14
N ASP A 410 17.79 5.33 -1.33
CA ASP A 410 18.44 4.28 -0.55
C ASP A 410 18.58 4.69 0.92
N ALA A 411 18.98 5.93 1.22
CA ALA A 411 19.05 6.42 2.60
C ALA A 411 17.70 6.34 3.33
N GLN A 412 16.59 6.58 2.62
CA GLN A 412 15.25 6.48 3.17
C GLN A 412 14.81 5.04 3.46
N PHE A 413 15.16 4.07 2.59
CA PHE A 413 14.55 2.74 2.62
C PHE A 413 15.52 1.57 2.90
N GLN A 414 16.84 1.80 2.94
CA GLN A 414 17.87 0.74 3.00
C GLN A 414 17.64 -0.25 4.15
N LYS A 415 17.35 0.26 5.36
CA LYS A 415 17.11 -0.59 6.54
C LYS A 415 15.92 -1.52 6.32
N LEU A 416 14.82 -0.97 5.79
CA LEU A 416 13.58 -1.70 5.57
C LEU A 416 13.75 -2.73 4.46
N LEU A 417 14.46 -2.38 3.38
CA LEU A 417 14.77 -3.29 2.26
C LEU A 417 15.58 -4.49 2.72
N TYR A 418 16.66 -4.25 3.47
CA TYR A 418 17.52 -5.32 3.97
C TYR A 418 16.74 -6.30 4.85
N GLN A 419 15.97 -5.79 5.80
CA GLN A 419 15.16 -6.61 6.69
C GLN A 419 14.07 -7.36 5.95
N SER A 420 13.36 -6.70 5.03
CA SER A 420 12.33 -7.32 4.21
C SER A 420 12.88 -8.49 3.38
N HIS A 421 14.05 -8.30 2.77
CA HIS A 421 14.72 -9.35 1.99
C HIS A 421 15.17 -10.53 2.87
N THR A 422 15.77 -10.28 4.04
CA THR A 422 16.15 -11.35 4.97
C THR A 422 14.96 -12.15 5.46
N CYS A 423 13.87 -11.49 5.87
CA CYS A 423 12.65 -12.17 6.29
C CYS A 423 12.04 -13.00 5.16
N GLN A 424 12.06 -12.47 3.94
CA GLN A 424 11.54 -13.17 2.78
C GLN A 424 12.31 -14.47 2.48
N GLN A 425 13.64 -14.42 2.49
CA GLN A 425 14.45 -15.63 2.30
C GLN A 425 14.16 -16.70 3.37
N GLN A 426 13.87 -16.29 4.60
CA GLN A 426 13.47 -17.22 5.66
C GLN A 426 12.11 -17.86 5.38
N VAL A 427 11.13 -17.09 4.92
CA VAL A 427 9.78 -17.62 4.63
C VAL A 427 9.80 -18.53 3.41
N ASP A 428 10.54 -18.17 2.35
CA ASP A 428 10.69 -19.01 1.16
C ASP A 428 11.27 -20.38 1.55
N ASN A 429 12.28 -20.42 2.43
CA ASN A 429 12.84 -21.67 2.95
C ASN A 429 11.90 -22.49 3.86
N LEU A 430 10.82 -21.89 4.38
CA LEU A 430 9.81 -22.58 5.19
C LEU A 430 8.65 -23.13 4.34
N LEU A 431 8.45 -22.59 3.14
CA LEU A 431 7.39 -22.98 2.22
C LEU A 431 7.82 -24.11 1.25
N TYR A 432 9.13 -24.23 1.00
CA TYR A 432 9.76 -25.36 0.29
C TYR A 432 10.27 -26.42 1.26
#